data_AF-A0A9E3CRD7-F1
#
_entry.id   AF-A0A9E3CRD7-F1
#
_cell.length_a   1.000
_cell.length_b   1.000
_cell.length_c   1.000
_cell.angle_alpha   90.00
_cell.angle_beta   90.00
_cell.angle_gamma   90.00
#
_symmetry.space_group_name_H-M   'P 1'
#
loop_
_entity.id
_entity.type
_entity.pdbx_description
1 polymer ?
#
loop_
_entity_poly.entity_id
_entity_poly.type
_entity_poly.pdbx_seq_one_letter_code
_entity_poly.pdbx_strand_id
1 'polypeptide(L)'
;ELFGSGVQHIAFATDDLLKTVARLEANGVRLLSIPDNYYDDLAAKTDLSAEQIAALQEHNVLYDRDGDAEYLQVYTEAFDQRFFFEIVERRGYRGYGAANAPVRLAAQATASTAALP
;
A
#
# COMPACT_ATOMS: atom_id res chain seq x y z
N GLU A 1 22.42 -14.69 10.56
CA GLU A 1 22.47 -13.88 9.34
C GLU A 1 21.49 -14.47 8.33
N LEU A 2 20.52 -13.70 7.82
CA LEU A 2 19.59 -14.16 6.78
C LEU A 2 19.82 -13.33 5.52
N PHE A 3 21.00 -13.49 4.91
CA PHE A 3 21.22 -13.09 3.52
C PHE A 3 20.81 -14.26 2.63
N GLY A 4 19.50 -14.40 2.41
CA GLY A 4 18.94 -15.38 1.50
C GLY A 4 18.22 -14.67 0.35
N SER A 5 18.51 -15.07 -0.89
CA SER A 5 17.67 -14.70 -2.04
C SER A 5 16.30 -15.36 -1.89
N GLY A 6 15.22 -14.59 -2.04
CA GLY A 6 13.87 -15.10 -1.91
C GLY A 6 12.83 -14.14 -2.49
N VAL A 7 11.58 -14.60 -2.54
CA VAL A 7 10.45 -13.75 -2.93
C VAL A 7 10.24 -12.71 -1.84
N GLN A 8 10.31 -11.43 -2.19
CA GLN A 8 10.05 -10.32 -1.25
C GLN A 8 8.55 -10.09 -1.07
N HIS A 9 7.78 -10.13 -2.16
CA HIS A 9 6.34 -9.99 -2.11
C HIS A 9 5.66 -10.63 -3.32
N ILE A 10 4.36 -10.89 -3.17
CA ILE A 10 3.46 -11.36 -4.24
C ILE A 10 2.30 -10.37 -4.33
N ALA A 11 2.04 -9.87 -5.54
CA ALA A 11 0.94 -8.95 -5.81
C ALA A 11 -0.28 -9.68 -6.38
N PHE A 12 -1.45 -9.40 -5.83
CA PHE A 12 -2.75 -9.87 -6.33
C PHE A 12 -3.52 -8.70 -6.93
N ALA A 13 -4.04 -8.88 -8.14
CA ALA A 13 -4.91 -7.89 -8.77
C ALA A 13 -6.36 -8.02 -8.27
N THR A 14 -7.05 -6.89 -8.17
CA THR A 14 -8.49 -6.80 -7.92
C THR A 14 -9.11 -5.68 -8.76
N ASP A 15 -10.42 -5.78 -8.99
CA ASP A 15 -11.19 -4.76 -9.70
C ASP A 15 -11.79 -3.70 -8.75
N ASP A 16 -11.72 -3.92 -7.43
CA ASP A 16 -12.22 -3.02 -6.39
C ASP A 16 -11.38 -3.18 -5.12
N LEU A 17 -10.37 -2.32 -4.98
CA LEU A 17 -9.39 -2.38 -3.90
C LEU A 17 -10.03 -2.09 -2.56
N LEU A 18 -10.81 -1.01 -2.44
CA LEU A 18 -11.39 -0.60 -1.16
C LEU A 18 -12.28 -1.70 -0.57
N LYS A 19 -13.12 -2.32 -1.41
CA LYS A 19 -13.95 -3.46 -0.98
C LYS A 19 -13.12 -4.69 -0.63
N THR A 20 -12.05 -4.94 -1.38
CA THR A 20 -11.14 -6.06 -1.11
C THR A 20 -10.43 -5.86 0.23
N VAL A 21 -9.92 -4.66 0.48
CA VAL A 21 -9.22 -4.29 1.70
C VAL A 21 -10.13 -4.39 2.92
N ALA A 22 -11.33 -3.83 2.85
CA ALA A 22 -12.32 -3.94 3.93
C ALA A 22 -12.62 -5.42 4.28
N ARG A 23 -12.65 -6.31 3.28
CA ARG A 23 -12.79 -7.76 3.52
C ARG A 23 -11.55 -8.37 4.17
N LEU A 24 -10.35 -7.99 3.73
CA LEU A 24 -9.11 -8.49 4.31
C LEU A 24 -8.99 -8.11 5.79
N GLU A 25 -9.27 -6.85 6.13
CA GLU A 25 -9.28 -6.34 7.50
C GLU A 25 -10.32 -7.07 8.36
N ALA A 26 -11.54 -7.25 7.84
CA ALA A 26 -12.59 -8.01 8.52
C ALA A 26 -12.20 -9.49 8.76
N ASN A 27 -11.28 -10.04 7.97
CA ASN A 27 -10.73 -11.39 8.16
C ASN A 27 -9.42 -11.40 8.97
N GLY A 28 -9.03 -10.27 9.58
CA GLY A 28 -7.89 -10.17 10.49
C GLY A 28 -6.53 -10.00 9.80
N VAL A 29 -6.50 -9.67 8.51
CA VAL A 29 -5.25 -9.32 7.82
C VAL A 29 -4.78 -7.95 8.32
N ARG A 30 -3.52 -7.88 8.74
CA ARG A 30 -2.88 -6.61 9.16
C ARG A 30 -2.22 -5.94 7.97
N LEU A 31 -2.62 -4.71 7.72
CA LEU A 31 -2.08 -3.87 6.66
C LEU A 31 -0.91 -3.05 7.17
N LEU A 32 -0.01 -2.69 6.25
CA LEU A 32 1.09 -1.79 6.54
C LEU A 32 0.52 -0.39 6.78
N SER A 33 0.77 0.17 7.96
CA SER A 33 0.34 1.53 8.29
C SER A 33 1.12 2.56 7.48
N ILE A 34 0.39 3.44 6.79
CA ILE A 34 0.96 4.53 6.00
C ILE A 34 0.86 5.83 6.80
N PRO A 35 1.95 6.62 6.90
CA PRO A 35 1.93 7.90 7.62
C PRO A 35 0.89 8.89 7.08
N ASP A 36 0.20 9.61 7.98
CA ASP A 36 -0.87 10.57 7.61
C ASP A 36 -0.40 11.65 6.63
N ASN A 37 0.86 12.11 6.76
CA ASN A 37 1.43 13.13 5.89
C ASN A 37 1.52 12.70 4.41
N TYR A 38 1.46 11.39 4.12
CA TYR A 38 1.33 10.92 2.74
C TYR A 38 0.02 11.41 2.09
N TYR A 39 -1.09 11.38 2.85
CA TYR A 39 -2.41 11.77 2.35
C TYR A 39 -2.55 13.29 2.25
N ASP A 40 -1.91 14.03 3.16
CA ASP A 40 -1.78 15.49 3.05
C ASP A 40 -1.07 15.88 1.75
N ASP A 41 0.06 15.21 1.47
CA ASP A 41 0.83 15.38 0.24
C ASP A 41 0.03 14.97 -1.01
N LEU A 42 -0.73 13.88 -0.92
CA LEU A 42 -1.55 13.37 -2.01
C LEU A 42 -2.68 14.35 -2.35
N ALA A 43 -3.35 14.91 -1.35
CA ALA A 43 -4.37 15.93 -1.51
C ALA A 43 -3.83 17.21 -2.16
N ALA A 44 -2.56 17.55 -1.91
CA ALA A 44 -1.91 18.71 -2.52
C ALA A 44 -1.46 18.48 -3.98
N LYS A 45 -1.20 17.23 -4.37
CA LYS A 45 -0.63 16.86 -5.68
C LYS A 45 -1.67 16.33 -6.68
N THR A 46 -2.86 16.00 -6.20
CA THR A 46 -3.94 15.41 -7.00
C THR A 46 -5.21 16.24 -6.90
N ASP A 47 -6.16 15.95 -7.78
CA ASP A 47 -7.51 16.50 -7.83
C ASP A 47 -8.54 15.54 -7.21
N LEU A 48 -8.08 14.57 -6.41
CA LEU A 48 -8.97 13.69 -5.64
C LEU A 48 -9.79 14.52 -4.65
N SER A 49 -11.06 14.17 -4.49
CA SER A 49 -11.92 14.80 -3.49
C SER A 49 -11.44 14.46 -2.07
N ALA A 50 -11.82 15.31 -1.10
CA ALA A 50 -11.53 15.04 0.31
C ALA A 50 -12.10 13.69 0.77
N GLU A 51 -13.24 13.26 0.23
CA GLU A 51 -13.85 11.97 0.52
C GLU A 51 -13.03 10.81 -0.04
N GLN A 52 -12.47 10.97 -1.24
CA GLN A 52 -11.57 9.97 -1.83
C GLN A 52 -10.29 9.85 -1.01
N ILE A 53 -9.66 10.97 -0.64
CA ILE A 53 -8.46 10.97 0.20
C ILE A 53 -8.73 10.31 1.55
N ALA A 54 -9.85 10.64 2.21
CA ALA A 54 -10.24 10.03 3.48
C ALA A 54 -10.42 8.51 3.36
N ALA A 55 -11.05 8.02 2.30
CA ALA A 55 -11.21 6.58 2.06
C ALA A 55 -9.88 5.87 1.80
N LEU A 56 -8.93 6.52 1.12
CA LEU A 56 -7.58 5.98 0.94
C LEU A 56 -6.84 5.91 2.28
N GLN A 57 -6.95 6.97 3.10
CA GLN A 57 -6.32 7.07 4.41
C GLN A 57 -6.83 6.02 5.38
N GLU A 58 -8.15 5.84 5.46
CA GLU A 58 -8.80 4.86 6.32
C GLU A 58 -8.24 3.45 6.09
N HIS A 59 -7.99 3.09 4.83
CA HIS A 59 -7.55 1.75 4.43
C HIS A 59 -6.06 1.62 4.11
N ASN A 60 -5.25 2.62 4.47
CA ASN A 60 -3.79 2.62 4.24
C ASN A 60 -3.40 2.45 2.76
N VAL A 61 -4.21 2.99 1.85
CA VAL A 61 -4.05 2.81 0.40
C VAL A 61 -3.10 3.85 -0.18
N LEU A 62 -2.07 3.37 -0.88
CA LEU A 62 -1.24 4.23 -1.73
C LEU A 62 -1.88 4.40 -3.11
N TYR A 63 -1.73 5.59 -3.68
CA TYR A 63 -2.25 5.98 -4.98
C TYR A 63 -1.13 6.52 -5.87
N ASP A 64 -1.18 6.19 -7.15
CA ASP A 64 -0.34 6.77 -8.20
C ASP A 64 -1.19 7.04 -9.45
N ARG A 65 -0.81 8.05 -10.23
CA ARG A 65 -1.49 8.42 -11.46
C ARG A 65 -0.50 8.83 -12.55
N ASP A 66 -0.69 8.26 -13.74
CA ASP A 66 0.03 8.61 -14.96
C ASP A 66 -0.98 8.97 -16.07
N GLY A 67 -1.16 10.27 -16.30
CA GLY A 67 -2.22 10.77 -17.18
C GLY A 67 -3.60 10.39 -16.67
N ASP A 68 -4.37 9.66 -17.49
CA ASP A 68 -5.71 9.15 -17.13
C ASP A 68 -5.66 7.77 -16.45
N ALA A 69 -4.47 7.20 -16.25
CA ALA A 69 -4.30 5.89 -15.66
C ALA A 69 -4.04 5.97 -14.16
N GLU A 70 -4.82 5.24 -13.36
CA GLU A 70 -4.70 5.22 -11.90
C GLU A 70 -4.21 3.86 -11.40
N TYR A 71 -3.50 3.90 -10.28
CA TYR A 71 -2.97 2.73 -9.63
C TYR A 71 -3.13 2.84 -8.12
N LEU A 72 -3.86 1.89 -7.54
CA LEU A 72 -4.06 1.82 -6.10
C LEU A 72 -3.35 0.58 -5.57
N GLN A 73 -2.69 0.72 -4.42
CA GLN A 73 -1.89 -0.34 -3.81
C GLN A 73 -2.09 -0.37 -2.31
N VAL A 74 -2.25 -1.57 -1.75
CA VAL A 74 -2.15 -1.82 -0.31
C VAL A 74 -1.15 -2.93 -0.07
N TYR A 75 -0.41 -2.81 1.02
CA TYR A 75 0.58 -3.79 1.45
C TYR A 75 0.15 -4.40 2.78
N THR A 76 0.35 -5.70 2.94
CA THR A 76 0.24 -6.34 4.26
C THR A 76 1.50 -6.07 5.08
N GLU A 77 1.41 -6.25 6.39
CA GLU A 77 2.61 -6.49 7.18
C GLU A 77 3.37 -7.73 6.68
N ALA A 78 4.68 -7.79 6.97
CA ALA A 78 5.50 -8.94 6.61
C ALA A 78 5.13 -10.17 7.44
N PHE A 79 4.95 -11.30 6.76
CA PHE A 79 4.76 -12.59 7.39
C PHE A 79 6.11 -13.16 7.83
N ASP A 80 6.25 -13.40 9.14
CA ASP A 80 7.47 -13.95 9.76
C ASP A 80 8.75 -13.19 9.34
N GLN A 81 8.66 -11.88 9.12
CA GLN A 81 9.74 -11.01 8.63
C GLN A 81 10.39 -11.45 7.31
N ARG A 82 9.69 -12.23 6.47
CA ARG A 82 10.22 -12.76 5.20
C ARG A 82 9.64 -12.07 3.97
N PHE A 83 8.34 -12.21 3.78
CA PHE A 83 7.64 -11.69 2.61
C PHE A 83 6.30 -11.10 3.01
N PHE A 84 5.77 -10.22 2.18
CA PHE A 84 4.46 -9.60 2.37
C PHE A 84 3.61 -9.77 1.11
N PHE A 85 2.33 -9.49 1.21
CA PHE A 85 1.44 -9.45 0.06
C PHE A 85 1.15 -8.00 -0.32
N GLU A 86 0.91 -7.81 -1.60
CA GLU A 86 0.43 -6.56 -2.17
C GLU A 86 -0.91 -6.84 -2.84
N ILE A 87 -1.87 -5.93 -2.67
CA ILE A 87 -3.14 -5.97 -3.38
C ILE A 87 -3.21 -4.70 -4.22
N VAL A 88 -3.50 -4.88 -5.50
CA VAL A 88 -3.42 -3.80 -6.48
C VAL A 88 -4.68 -3.70 -7.32
N GLU A 89 -5.09 -2.48 -7.60
CA GLU A 89 -6.11 -2.18 -8.59
C GLU A 89 -5.50 -1.28 -9.66
N ARG A 90 -5.63 -1.71 -10.92
CA ARG A 90 -5.07 -1.02 -12.09
C ARG A 90 -6.20 -0.49 -12.94
N ARG A 91 -6.33 0.83 -13.00
CA ARG A 91 -7.29 1.51 -13.87
C ARG A 91 -6.53 2.06 -15.06
N GLY A 92 -6.31 1.23 -16.07
CA GLY A 92 -5.52 1.60 -17.25
C GLY A 92 -4.00 1.71 -17.00
N TYR A 93 -3.52 1.53 -15.77
CA TYR A 93 -2.12 1.72 -15.39
C TYR A 93 -1.23 0.49 -15.65
N ARG A 94 -0.11 0.71 -16.33
CA ARG A 94 0.81 -0.34 -16.82
C ARG A 94 2.14 -0.43 -16.05
N GLY A 95 2.43 0.53 -15.17
CA GLY A 95 3.67 0.59 -14.39
C GLY A 95 3.66 -0.30 -13.14
N TYR A 96 4.58 -0.06 -12.21
CA TYR A 96 4.68 -0.81 -10.94
C TYR A 96 4.52 0.08 -9.69
N GLY A 97 4.10 1.34 -9.83
CA GLY A 97 3.96 2.25 -8.69
C GLY A 97 5.30 2.61 -8.06
N ALA A 98 6.31 2.88 -8.89
CA ALA A 98 7.66 3.22 -8.41
C ALA A 98 7.66 4.45 -7.48
N ALA A 99 6.72 5.39 -7.69
CA ALA A 99 6.52 6.55 -6.84
C ALA A 99 6.18 6.19 -5.38
N ASN A 100 5.52 5.05 -5.16
CA ASN A 100 5.08 4.58 -3.86
C ASN A 100 6.12 3.72 -3.12
N ALA A 101 7.18 3.27 -3.82
CA ALA A 101 8.20 2.41 -3.24
C ALA A 101 8.95 3.05 -2.05
N PRO A 102 9.36 4.34 -2.08
CA PRO A 102 9.98 4.99 -0.92
C PRO A 102 9.06 5.04 0.31
N VAL A 103 7.77 5.33 0.11
CA VAL A 103 6.77 5.40 1.18
C VAL A 103 6.60 4.03 1.84
N ARG A 104 6.46 2.98 1.03
CA ARG A 104 6.42 1.60 1.52
C ARG A 104 7.67 1.25 2.34
N LEU A 105 8.86 1.54 1.82
CA LEU A 105 10.11 1.20 2.50
C LEU A 105 10.23 1.92 3.85
N ALA A 106 9.84 3.19 3.92
CA ALA A 106 9.80 3.95 5.17
C ALA A 106 8.81 3.35 6.18
N ALA A 107 7.59 3.02 5.73
CA ALA A 107 6.58 2.37 6.57
C ALA A 107 7.05 0.99 7.09
N GLN A 108 7.71 0.20 6.24
CA GLN A 108 8.27 -1.11 6.62
C GLN A 108 9.42 -0.98 7.64
N ALA A 109 10.26 0.04 7.52
CA ALA A 109 11.33 0.31 8.47
C ALA A 109 10.77 0.66 9.86
N THR A 110 9.73 1.50 9.90
CA THR A 110 9.03 1.85 11.15
C THR A 110 8.37 0.63 11.80
N ALA A 111 7.63 -0.17 11.02
CA ALA A 111 6.98 -1.39 11.52
C ALA A 111 7.98 -2.43 12.05
N SER A 112 9.13 -2.59 11.37
CA SER A 112 10.19 -3.51 11.81
C SER A 112 10.86 -3.06 13.11
N THR A 113 11.01 -1.74 13.30
CA THR A 113 11.59 -1.17 14.53
C THR A 113 10.65 -1.34 15.72
N ALA A 114 9.34 -1.17 15.51
CA ALA A 114 8.32 -1.40 16.54
C ALA A 114 8.19 -2.87 16.97
N ALA A 115 8.65 -3.82 16.14
CA ALA A 115 8.62 -5.25 16.43
C ALA A 115 9.87 -5.77 17.18
N LEU A 116 10.86 -4.92 17.44
CA LEU A 116 12.03 -5.26 18.26
C LEU A 116 11.71 -5.01 19.75
N PRO A 117 12.01 -5.95 20.66
CA PRO A 117 11.76 -5.80 22.09
C PRO A 117 12.67 -4.76 22.77
#